data_AF-A0A941EJ17-F1
#
_entry.id   AF-A0A941EJ17-F1
#
_cell.length_a   1.000
_cell.length_b   1.000
_cell.length_c   1.000
_cell.angle_alpha   90.00
_cell.angle_beta   90.00
_cell.angle_gamma   90.00
#
_symmetry.space_group_name_H-M   'P 1'
#
loop_
_entity.id
_entity.type
_entity.pdbx_description
1 polymer ?
#
loop_
_entity_poly.entity_id
_entity_poly.type
_entity_poly.pdbx_seq_one_letter_code
_entity_poly.pdbx_strand_id
1 'polypeptide(L)'
;TWDRPDALLTVPATTTATTTATTTWDRPDALLTVPATASRPGLTARFSGDHHLLIEAGPARLDLTVRARIHLLHRELTARGLLAPSAGVPENVEGVRSLLLGFDPSRIDPHRLAEQIGDAWLATPDPAGVELPVREVTMPICFDDPDAHEAMRRYQRGVRPDAPWCPDNVEFIRRVNGLGSRDEVFEIVQKATYLVIGLGDVYLGAPVAVPLDPAHRLVTTKYDPPRTWTPENAVGIGGAYLCVYGMEGPGGYQLVGRTVPVWRKPPPDSTQSAPADPWLLRTFDLLRFEPVGHDELMELRAGIADGSVGLHMRPTTLDLGALPGPETPLPAETVDFTRRREAAFAAERARWAEAAAAKTDRSPKS
;
A
#
# COMPACT_ATOMS: atom_id res chain seq x y z
N THR A 1 11.96 16.00 -1.76
CA THR A 1 12.43 16.76 -0.59
C THR A 1 11.39 16.63 0.49
N TRP A 2 11.62 15.74 1.46
CA TRP A 2 10.77 15.59 2.64
C TRP A 2 11.53 16.23 3.79
N ASP A 3 11.43 17.55 3.90
CA ASP A 3 11.99 18.28 5.03
C ASP A 3 11.10 18.05 6.25
N ARG A 4 11.65 17.34 7.24
CA ARG A 4 11.16 17.42 8.62
C ARG A 4 11.78 18.67 9.25
N PRO A 5 11.01 19.52 9.93
CA PRO A 5 11.58 20.63 10.69
C PRO A 5 12.25 20.09 11.96
N ASP A 6 13.58 20.03 11.94
CA ASP A 6 14.38 19.97 13.16
C ASP A 6 14.44 21.37 13.76
N ALA A 7 13.85 21.56 14.95
CA ALA A 7 14.37 22.48 15.98
C ALA A 7 13.40 22.55 17.18
N LEU A 8 13.60 21.68 18.16
CA LEU A 8 13.48 22.07 19.58
C LEU A 8 14.50 21.26 20.36
N LEU A 9 15.66 21.88 20.63
CA LEU A 9 16.48 21.83 21.85
C LEU A 9 17.87 22.40 21.52
N THR A 10 18.07 23.68 21.82
CA THR A 10 19.39 24.30 21.90
C THR A 10 19.83 24.39 23.36
N VAL A 11 21.06 23.93 23.64
CA VAL A 11 21.82 24.27 24.86
C VAL A 11 23.28 24.57 24.42
N PRO A 12 23.96 25.60 24.95
CA PRO A 12 25.16 26.18 24.34
C PRO A 12 26.47 25.45 24.71
N ALA A 13 27.50 25.77 23.91
CA ALA A 13 28.75 25.06 23.67
C ALA A 13 29.67 24.78 24.88
N THR A 14 30.43 23.68 24.79
CA THR A 14 31.80 23.61 25.31
C THR A 14 32.68 22.82 24.34
N THR A 15 33.77 23.45 23.94
CA THR A 15 34.72 23.04 22.92
C THR A 15 35.56 21.85 23.38
N THR A 16 35.47 20.72 22.68
CA THR A 16 36.54 19.71 22.61
C THR A 16 36.36 18.90 21.34
N ALA A 17 37.35 18.97 20.45
CA ALA A 17 37.40 18.20 19.21
C ALA A 17 37.37 16.70 19.53
N THR A 18 36.21 16.10 19.35
CA THR A 18 36.00 14.66 19.29
C THR A 18 35.25 14.46 17.99
N THR A 19 35.77 13.67 17.07
CA THR A 19 35.04 13.29 15.86
C THR A 19 33.89 12.40 16.27
N THR A 20 32.81 12.99 16.77
CA THR A 20 31.51 12.34 16.93
C THR A 20 31.02 12.12 15.52
N ALA A 21 31.18 10.90 15.02
CA ALA A 21 30.34 10.41 13.93
C ALA A 21 28.90 10.51 14.44
N THR A 22 28.22 11.60 14.09
CA THR A 22 26.77 11.68 14.16
C THR A 22 26.27 10.54 13.31
N THR A 23 25.76 9.49 13.96
CA THR A 23 25.00 8.44 13.29
C THR A 23 23.73 9.11 12.76
N THR A 24 23.80 9.65 11.55
CA THR A 24 22.62 10.07 10.84
C THR A 24 21.90 8.79 10.42
N TRP A 25 20.56 8.77 10.56
CA TRP A 25 19.71 7.71 10.00
C TRP A 25 19.61 7.85 8.47
N ASP A 26 20.73 8.21 7.84
CA ASP A 26 20.80 8.47 6.41
C ASP A 26 20.61 7.15 5.68
N ARG A 27 19.91 7.25 4.55
CA ARG A 27 19.71 6.09 3.67
C ARG A 27 21.08 5.58 3.23
N PRO A 28 21.33 4.25 3.25
CA PRO A 28 22.57 3.69 2.73
C PRO A 28 22.85 4.18 1.32
N ASP A 29 24.13 4.39 0.99
CA ASP A 29 24.55 4.78 -0.34
C ASP A 29 24.07 3.79 -1.40
N ALA A 30 23.84 4.30 -2.62
CA ALA A 30 23.39 3.48 -3.72
C ALA A 30 24.54 2.63 -4.24
N LEU A 31 24.34 1.32 -4.31
CA LEU A 31 25.25 0.40 -4.99
C LEU A 31 25.19 0.58 -6.51
N LEU A 32 24.01 0.95 -6.99
CA LEU A 32 23.75 1.24 -8.40
C LEU A 32 22.75 2.38 -8.52
N THR A 33 23.01 3.28 -9.47
CA THR A 33 22.02 4.24 -9.96
C THR A 33 21.96 4.17 -11.48
N VAL A 34 20.79 3.86 -12.02
CA VAL A 34 20.49 4.00 -13.45
C VAL A 34 19.71 5.31 -13.65
N PRO A 35 20.22 6.28 -14.43
CA PRO A 35 19.54 7.55 -14.64
C PRO A 35 18.23 7.37 -15.41
N ALA A 36 17.27 8.27 -15.15
CA ALA A 36 16.04 8.34 -15.89
C ALA A 36 16.28 8.80 -17.34
N THR A 37 15.42 8.35 -18.26
CA THR A 37 15.31 8.87 -19.63
C THR A 37 13.90 9.39 -19.86
N ALA A 38 13.63 9.94 -21.05
CA ALA A 38 12.28 10.37 -21.42
C ALA A 38 11.25 9.21 -21.39
N SER A 39 11.70 7.98 -21.67
CA SER A 39 10.85 6.80 -21.76
C SER A 39 11.03 5.81 -20.60
N ARG A 40 11.92 6.06 -19.63
CA ARG A 40 12.18 5.13 -18.51
C ARG A 40 12.48 5.84 -17.20
N PRO A 41 11.81 5.47 -16.09
CA PRO A 41 12.14 6.05 -14.80
C PRO A 41 13.55 5.62 -14.36
N GLY A 42 14.21 6.46 -13.56
CA GLY A 42 15.48 6.08 -12.94
C GLY A 42 15.29 4.92 -11.97
N LEU A 43 16.36 4.17 -11.72
CA LEU A 43 16.41 3.05 -10.79
C LEU A 43 17.56 3.23 -9.81
N THR A 44 17.34 2.94 -8.54
CA THR A 44 18.42 2.86 -7.54
C THR A 44 18.35 1.54 -6.80
N ALA A 45 19.50 0.93 -6.54
CA ALA A 45 19.64 -0.23 -5.66
C ALA A 45 20.46 0.16 -4.42
N ARG A 46 19.93 -0.12 -3.22
CA ARG A 46 20.54 0.20 -1.92
C ARG A 46 20.46 -0.99 -0.99
N PHE A 47 21.36 -1.08 -0.02
CA PHE A 47 21.18 -2.00 1.10
C PHE A 47 19.93 -1.64 1.90
N SER A 48 19.25 -2.68 2.40
CA SER A 48 18.09 -2.58 3.27
C SER A 48 18.23 -3.56 4.44
N GLY A 49 19.30 -3.38 5.22
CA GLY A 49 19.82 -4.38 6.15
C GLY A 49 20.96 -5.19 5.54
N ASP A 50 21.50 -6.14 6.30
CA ASP A 50 22.72 -6.88 5.93
C ASP A 50 22.51 -7.90 4.80
N HIS A 51 21.25 -8.28 4.55
CA HIS A 51 20.89 -9.39 3.66
C HIS A 51 19.87 -9.00 2.59
N HIS A 52 19.59 -7.70 2.41
CA HIS A 52 18.60 -7.25 1.44
C HIS A 52 19.07 -6.09 0.60
N LEU A 53 18.68 -6.12 -0.68
CA LEU A 53 18.73 -4.97 -1.57
C LEU A 53 17.30 -4.45 -1.77
N LEU A 54 17.11 -3.15 -1.57
CA LEU A 54 15.91 -2.44 -1.98
C LEU A 54 16.18 -1.74 -3.31
N ILE A 55 15.44 -2.18 -4.32
CA ILE A 55 15.46 -1.61 -5.67
C ILE A 55 14.27 -0.68 -5.75
N GLU A 56 14.49 0.60 -6.07
CA GLU A 56 13.44 1.62 -6.17
C GLU A 56 13.45 2.27 -7.55
N ALA A 57 12.29 2.36 -8.19
CA ALA A 57 12.11 3.02 -9.48
C ALA A 57 11.33 4.33 -9.34
N GLY A 58 11.77 5.37 -10.05
CA GLY A 58 11.09 6.65 -10.12
C GLY A 58 10.97 7.40 -8.78
N PRO A 59 10.30 8.58 -8.80
CA PRO A 59 10.09 9.38 -7.61
C PRO A 59 9.07 8.76 -6.65
N ALA A 60 9.08 9.22 -5.40
CA ALA A 60 8.19 8.74 -4.33
C ALA A 60 6.75 9.27 -4.49
N ARG A 61 6.05 8.75 -5.50
CA ARG A 61 4.64 9.03 -5.82
C ARG A 61 3.97 7.77 -6.35
N LEU A 62 2.64 7.72 -6.33
CA LEU A 62 1.88 6.68 -7.01
C LEU A 62 2.01 6.85 -8.53
N ASP A 63 2.48 5.80 -9.21
CA ASP A 63 2.65 5.79 -10.66
C ASP A 63 2.49 4.33 -11.15
N LEU A 64 1.35 4.00 -11.77
CA LEU A 64 1.08 2.61 -12.18
C LEU A 64 1.92 2.19 -13.39
N THR A 65 2.45 3.15 -14.16
CA THR A 65 3.43 2.87 -15.21
C THR A 65 4.74 2.35 -14.61
N VAL A 66 5.16 2.90 -13.47
CA VAL A 66 6.32 2.41 -12.71
C VAL A 66 6.03 1.02 -12.14
N ARG A 67 4.84 0.81 -11.56
CA ARG A 67 4.44 -0.50 -11.03
C ARG A 67 4.48 -1.59 -12.10
N ALA A 68 3.98 -1.30 -13.30
CA ALA A 68 4.04 -2.19 -14.45
C ALA A 68 5.48 -2.58 -14.80
N ARG A 69 6.39 -1.60 -14.82
CA ARG A 69 7.80 -1.86 -15.13
C ARG A 69 8.53 -2.64 -14.05
N ILE A 70 8.21 -2.43 -12.77
CA ILE A 70 8.73 -3.28 -11.68
C ILE A 70 8.34 -4.74 -11.92
N HIS A 71 7.12 -5.00 -12.38
CA HIS A 71 6.70 -6.36 -12.73
C HIS A 71 7.46 -6.93 -13.91
N LEU A 72 7.68 -6.13 -14.96
CA LEU A 72 8.48 -6.57 -16.11
C LEU A 72 9.93 -6.82 -15.73
N LEU A 73 10.51 -6.00 -14.84
CA LEU A 73 11.84 -6.23 -14.28
C LEU A 73 11.88 -7.55 -13.50
N HIS A 74 10.90 -7.81 -12.64
CA HIS A 74 10.80 -9.07 -11.89
C HIS A 74 10.75 -10.28 -12.83
N ARG A 75 9.95 -10.21 -13.91
CA ARG A 75 9.89 -11.24 -14.95
C ARG A 75 11.22 -11.43 -15.67
N GLU A 76 11.91 -10.34 -16.00
CA GLU A 76 13.23 -10.37 -16.65
C GLU A 76 14.28 -11.02 -15.74
N LEU A 77 14.33 -10.64 -14.45
CA LEU A 77 15.23 -11.23 -13.47
C LEU A 77 14.94 -12.73 -13.26
N THR A 78 13.66 -13.11 -13.26
CA THR A 78 13.24 -14.52 -13.20
C THR A 78 13.71 -15.29 -14.44
N ALA A 79 13.52 -14.73 -15.64
CA ALA A 79 13.94 -15.35 -16.90
C ALA A 79 15.47 -15.54 -16.99
N ARG A 80 16.24 -14.63 -16.37
CA ARG A 80 17.70 -14.74 -16.22
C ARG A 80 18.13 -15.74 -15.14
N GLY A 81 17.20 -16.32 -14.40
CA GLY A 81 17.49 -17.26 -13.31
C GLY A 81 18.08 -16.59 -12.07
N LEU A 82 17.88 -15.28 -11.88
CA LEU A 82 18.43 -14.52 -10.75
C LEU A 82 17.55 -14.59 -9.50
N LEU A 83 16.25 -14.86 -9.65
CA LEU A 83 15.29 -14.88 -8.53
C LEU A 83 15.03 -16.30 -8.05
N ALA A 84 16.07 -16.97 -7.53
CA ALA A 84 15.94 -18.31 -6.97
C ALA A 84 16.90 -18.53 -5.78
N PRO A 85 16.53 -19.39 -4.81
CA PRO A 85 17.45 -19.80 -3.74
C PRO A 85 18.77 -20.40 -4.26
N SER A 86 18.71 -21.10 -5.40
CA SER A 86 19.90 -21.65 -6.08
C SER A 86 20.82 -20.57 -6.63
N ALA A 87 20.30 -19.39 -6.97
CA ALA A 87 21.05 -18.22 -7.41
C ALA A 87 21.56 -17.35 -6.24
N GLY A 88 21.28 -17.76 -4.99
CA GLY A 88 21.62 -16.96 -3.80
C GLY A 88 20.62 -15.85 -3.49
N VAL A 89 19.42 -15.86 -4.09
CA VAL A 89 18.34 -14.89 -3.84
C VAL A 89 17.09 -15.64 -3.36
N PRO A 90 17.02 -16.02 -2.07
CA PRO A 90 15.91 -16.82 -1.54
C PRO A 90 14.59 -16.06 -1.41
N GLU A 91 14.62 -14.72 -1.35
CA GLU A 91 13.44 -13.89 -1.15
C GLU A 91 13.37 -12.79 -2.21
N ASN A 92 12.19 -12.59 -2.78
CA ASN A 92 11.91 -11.49 -3.68
C ASN A 92 10.46 -11.01 -3.48
N VAL A 93 10.28 -9.70 -3.29
CA VAL A 93 8.98 -9.10 -2.98
C VAL A 93 8.76 -7.85 -3.83
N GLU A 94 7.79 -7.93 -4.73
CA GLU A 94 7.35 -6.75 -5.49
C GLU A 94 6.55 -5.79 -4.57
N GLY A 95 6.97 -4.53 -4.55
CA GLY A 95 6.21 -3.42 -3.96
C GLY A 95 5.57 -2.54 -5.04
N VAL A 96 5.08 -1.38 -4.62
CA VAL A 96 4.40 -0.43 -5.52
C VAL A 96 5.34 0.12 -6.61
N ARG A 97 6.52 0.58 -6.20
CA ARG A 97 7.56 1.16 -7.06
C ARG A 97 8.93 0.56 -6.79
N SER A 98 8.95 -0.63 -6.18
CA SER A 98 10.16 -1.22 -5.65
C SER A 98 10.14 -2.74 -5.77
N LEU A 99 11.31 -3.33 -5.70
CA LEU A 99 11.52 -4.75 -5.54
C LEU A 99 12.49 -4.93 -4.37
N LEU A 100 12.10 -5.69 -3.35
CA LEU A 100 12.98 -6.08 -2.26
C LEU A 100 13.54 -7.46 -2.57
N LEU A 101 14.85 -7.61 -2.54
CA LEU A 101 15.54 -8.88 -2.77
C LEU A 101 16.33 -9.26 -1.53
N GLY A 102 15.99 -10.40 -0.93
CA GLY A 102 16.84 -11.03 0.08
C GLY A 102 17.90 -11.87 -0.61
N PHE A 103 19.16 -11.73 -0.21
CA PHE A 103 20.30 -12.44 -0.80
C PHE A 103 21.19 -13.09 0.26
N ASP A 104 21.90 -14.15 -0.12
CA ASP A 104 22.90 -14.82 0.71
C ASP A 104 24.30 -14.23 0.43
N PRO A 105 24.87 -13.41 1.34
CA PRO A 105 26.17 -12.76 1.13
C PRO A 105 27.34 -13.76 1.05
N SER A 106 27.16 -15.01 1.49
CA SER A 106 28.18 -16.05 1.33
C SER A 106 28.23 -16.63 -0.09
N ARG A 107 27.21 -16.36 -0.91
CA ARG A 107 27.02 -16.94 -2.25
C ARG A 107 27.07 -15.92 -3.37
N ILE A 108 26.57 -14.70 -3.13
CA ILE A 108 26.50 -13.65 -4.14
C ILE A 108 27.07 -12.33 -3.60
N ASP A 109 27.89 -11.69 -4.42
CA ASP A 109 28.34 -10.32 -4.17
C ASP A 109 27.18 -9.34 -4.46
N PRO A 110 26.72 -8.54 -3.47
CA PRO A 110 25.64 -7.59 -3.66
C PRO A 110 25.92 -6.52 -4.70
N HIS A 111 27.19 -6.13 -4.93
CA HIS A 111 27.53 -5.18 -6.00
C HIS A 111 27.28 -5.80 -7.37
N ARG A 112 27.69 -7.05 -7.55
CA ARG A 112 27.43 -7.79 -8.78
C ARG A 112 25.94 -8.05 -9.01
N LEU A 113 25.19 -8.37 -7.95
CA LEU A 113 23.74 -8.50 -8.04
C LEU A 113 23.10 -7.16 -8.46
N ALA A 114 23.55 -6.04 -7.89
CA ALA A 114 23.07 -4.71 -8.27
C ALA A 114 23.36 -4.41 -9.76
N GLU A 115 24.57 -4.68 -10.26
CA GLU A 115 24.92 -4.54 -11.68
C GLU A 115 24.00 -5.38 -12.59
N GLN A 116 23.77 -6.65 -12.25
CA GLN A 116 22.89 -7.55 -13.01
C GLN A 116 21.43 -7.04 -13.05
N ILE A 117 20.97 -6.41 -11.96
CA ILE A 117 19.67 -5.75 -11.90
C ILE A 117 19.64 -4.51 -12.81
N GLY A 118 20.72 -3.73 -12.83
CA GLY A 118 20.89 -2.62 -13.76
C GLY A 118 20.76 -3.07 -15.21
N ASP A 119 21.48 -4.12 -15.59
CA ASP A 119 21.42 -4.69 -16.94
C ASP A 119 20.03 -5.23 -17.28
N ALA A 120 19.34 -5.84 -16.32
CA ALA A 120 17.96 -6.31 -16.49
C ALA A 120 16.99 -5.14 -16.66
N TRP A 121 17.17 -4.07 -15.90
CA TRP A 121 16.38 -2.85 -16.02
C TRP A 121 16.58 -2.14 -17.36
N LEU A 122 17.81 -2.14 -17.87
CA LEU A 122 18.12 -1.61 -19.18
C LEU A 122 17.46 -2.40 -20.32
N ALA A 123 17.36 -3.72 -20.16
CA ALA A 123 16.71 -4.63 -21.11
C ALA A 123 15.19 -4.74 -20.95
N THR A 124 14.62 -4.25 -19.83
CA THR A 124 13.19 -4.34 -19.55
C THR A 124 12.39 -3.56 -20.60
N PRO A 125 11.46 -4.21 -21.32
CA PRO A 125 10.70 -3.57 -22.40
C PRO A 125 9.79 -2.46 -21.85
N ASP A 126 9.32 -1.61 -22.77
CA ASP A 126 8.21 -0.71 -22.50
C ASP A 126 6.94 -1.53 -22.17
N PRO A 127 6.16 -1.17 -21.14
CA PRO A 127 4.88 -1.83 -20.86
C PRO A 127 3.85 -1.76 -22.00
N ALA A 128 3.99 -0.82 -22.94
CA ALA A 128 3.09 -0.67 -24.07
C ALA A 128 2.91 -1.98 -24.86
N GLY A 129 1.66 -2.45 -24.95
CA GLY A 129 1.31 -3.67 -25.69
C GLY A 129 1.58 -4.97 -24.93
N VAL A 130 2.01 -4.92 -23.67
CA VAL A 130 2.13 -6.12 -22.83
C VAL A 130 0.78 -6.44 -22.20
N GLU A 131 0.15 -7.49 -22.69
CA GLU A 131 -1.06 -8.05 -22.11
C GLU A 131 -0.75 -9.05 -20.99
N LEU A 132 -1.43 -8.91 -19.85
CA LEU A 132 -1.34 -9.80 -18.71
C LEU A 132 -2.69 -10.50 -18.49
N PRO A 133 -2.76 -11.84 -18.44
CA PRO A 133 -3.96 -12.53 -18.00
C PRO A 133 -4.17 -12.28 -16.51
N VAL A 134 -5.33 -11.73 -16.16
CA VAL A 134 -5.70 -11.37 -14.78
C VAL A 134 -7.11 -11.87 -14.44
N ARG A 135 -7.57 -11.59 -13.23
CA ARG A 135 -8.93 -11.92 -12.79
C ARG A 135 -9.64 -10.66 -12.34
N GLU A 136 -10.87 -10.48 -12.76
CA GLU A 136 -11.80 -9.59 -12.06
C GLU A 136 -12.38 -10.36 -10.88
N VAL A 137 -12.32 -9.78 -9.69
CA VAL A 137 -12.78 -10.40 -8.44
C VAL A 137 -13.81 -9.49 -7.78
N THR A 138 -15.04 -9.97 -7.65
CA THR A 138 -16.11 -9.25 -6.96
C THR A 138 -16.17 -9.73 -5.51
N MET A 139 -16.02 -8.81 -4.57
CA MET A 139 -16.04 -9.09 -3.14
C MET A 139 -17.28 -8.44 -2.48
N PRO A 140 -18.03 -9.16 -1.64
CA PRO A 140 -19.08 -8.53 -0.83
C PRO A 140 -18.47 -7.57 0.19
N ILE A 141 -19.09 -6.44 0.47
CA ILE A 141 -18.67 -5.51 1.52
C ILE A 141 -19.85 -5.08 2.38
N CYS A 142 -19.70 -5.17 3.70
CA CYS A 142 -20.57 -4.47 4.63
C CYS A 142 -19.90 -3.14 4.98
N PHE A 143 -20.44 -2.05 4.45
CA PHE A 143 -20.07 -0.69 4.88
C PHE A 143 -20.61 -0.42 6.29
N ASP A 144 -19.93 0.44 7.05
CA ASP A 144 -20.30 0.75 8.45
C ASP A 144 -20.48 -0.49 9.34
N ASP A 145 -19.65 -1.50 9.12
CA ASP A 145 -19.67 -2.75 9.88
C ASP A 145 -19.43 -2.52 11.40
N PRO A 146 -20.20 -3.19 12.29
CA PRO A 146 -20.07 -3.03 13.74
C PRO A 146 -18.67 -3.32 14.31
N ASP A 147 -17.94 -4.28 13.74
CA ASP A 147 -16.59 -4.64 14.21
C ASP A 147 -15.56 -3.59 13.76
N ALA A 148 -15.74 -2.98 12.58
CA ALA A 148 -14.94 -1.84 12.17
C ALA A 148 -15.13 -0.65 13.13
N HIS A 149 -16.37 -0.36 13.54
CA HIS A 149 -16.64 0.66 14.56
C HIS A 149 -16.07 0.29 15.94
N GLU A 150 -16.05 -1.00 16.29
CA GLU A 150 -15.41 -1.44 17.53
C GLU A 150 -13.91 -1.15 17.53
N ALA A 151 -13.23 -1.37 16.41
CA ALA A 151 -11.81 -1.03 16.29
C ALA A 151 -11.56 0.48 16.47
N MET A 152 -12.44 1.32 15.89
CA MET A 152 -12.38 2.78 16.06
C MET A 152 -12.58 3.19 17.54
N ARG A 153 -13.59 2.62 18.21
CA ARG A 153 -13.87 2.88 19.63
C ARG A 153 -12.72 2.46 20.55
N ARG A 154 -12.16 1.26 20.33
CA ARG A 154 -10.99 0.77 21.10
C ARG A 154 -9.79 1.68 20.94
N TYR A 155 -9.49 2.10 19.72
CA TYR A 155 -8.41 3.04 19.45
C TYR A 155 -8.62 4.38 20.16
N GLN A 156 -9.81 4.97 20.03
CA GLN A 156 -10.12 6.25 20.65
C GLN A 156 -9.97 6.18 22.17
N ARG A 157 -10.46 5.10 22.81
CA ARG A 157 -10.38 4.94 24.27
C ARG A 157 -8.97 4.66 24.78
N GLY A 158 -8.22 3.82 24.05
CA GLY A 158 -6.99 3.22 24.57
C GLY A 158 -5.69 3.78 24.00
N VAL A 159 -5.72 4.51 22.89
CA VAL A 159 -4.50 4.90 22.15
C VAL A 159 -4.42 6.40 21.95
N ARG A 160 -5.37 7.00 21.21
CA ARG A 160 -5.32 8.43 20.89
C ARG A 160 -6.73 9.01 20.73
N PRO A 161 -7.37 9.47 21.84
CA PRO A 161 -8.75 9.97 21.81
C PRO A 161 -8.94 11.25 21.00
N ASP A 162 -7.86 12.03 20.84
CA ASP A 162 -7.84 13.34 20.19
C ASP A 162 -7.38 13.29 18.73
N ALA A 163 -7.29 12.09 18.16
CA ALA A 163 -6.89 11.92 16.77
C ALA A 163 -7.95 12.51 15.81
N PRO A 164 -7.55 13.14 14.71
CA PRO A 164 -8.50 13.75 13.77
C PRO A 164 -9.48 12.79 13.11
N TRP A 165 -9.11 11.52 13.02
CA TRP A 165 -9.96 10.45 12.48
C TRP A 165 -10.93 9.86 13.48
N CYS A 166 -10.88 10.28 14.75
CA CYS A 166 -11.87 9.91 15.75
C CYS A 166 -13.07 10.89 15.74
N PRO A 167 -14.28 10.43 16.08
CA PRO A 167 -14.63 9.04 16.43
C PRO A 167 -14.87 8.13 15.21
N ASP A 168 -14.87 8.69 14.01
CA ASP A 168 -15.36 8.02 12.81
C ASP A 168 -14.45 8.24 11.59
N ASN A 169 -13.93 7.14 11.07
CA ASN A 169 -13.01 7.14 9.94
C ASN A 169 -13.67 7.54 8.61
N VAL A 170 -14.94 7.16 8.40
CA VAL A 170 -15.68 7.49 7.17
C VAL A 170 -15.98 8.98 7.15
N GLU A 171 -16.39 9.56 8.28
CA GLU A 171 -16.50 11.02 8.41
C GLU A 171 -15.17 11.70 8.11
N PHE A 172 -14.09 11.15 8.63
CA PHE A 172 -12.77 11.70 8.38
C PHE A 172 -12.40 11.67 6.90
N ILE A 173 -12.58 10.53 6.22
CA ILE A 173 -12.37 10.38 4.77
C ILE A 173 -13.24 11.39 4.00
N ARG A 174 -14.52 11.54 4.36
CA ARG A 174 -15.42 12.52 3.74
C ARG A 174 -14.85 13.94 3.84
N ARG A 175 -14.46 14.37 5.05
CA ARG A 175 -13.94 15.73 5.30
C ARG A 175 -12.67 16.01 4.50
N VAL A 176 -11.70 15.09 4.51
CA VAL A 176 -10.41 15.31 3.82
C VAL A 176 -10.49 15.23 2.30
N ASN A 177 -11.56 14.62 1.77
CA ASN A 177 -11.81 14.58 0.34
C ASN A 177 -12.81 15.64 -0.14
N GLY A 178 -13.37 16.47 0.75
CA GLY A 178 -14.30 17.53 0.38
C GLY A 178 -15.64 17.01 -0.13
N LEU A 179 -16.09 15.86 0.40
CA LEU A 179 -17.33 15.19 0.01
C LEU A 179 -18.53 15.70 0.82
N GLY A 180 -19.70 15.68 0.19
CA GLY A 180 -20.95 16.22 0.73
C GLY A 180 -21.56 15.34 1.82
N SER A 181 -21.41 14.01 1.72
CA SER A 181 -22.04 13.04 2.62
C SER A 181 -21.15 11.83 2.89
N ARG A 182 -21.50 11.02 3.90
CA ARG A 182 -20.87 9.70 4.12
C ARG A 182 -21.11 8.78 2.94
N ASP A 183 -22.33 8.77 2.43
CA ASP A 183 -22.75 7.88 1.36
C ASP A 183 -21.90 8.09 0.09
N GLU A 184 -21.47 9.33 -0.20
CA GLU A 184 -20.53 9.59 -1.29
C GLU A 184 -19.19 8.85 -1.14
N VAL A 185 -18.72 8.60 0.09
CA VAL A 185 -17.52 7.78 0.33
C VAL A 185 -17.78 6.34 -0.13
N PHE A 186 -18.90 5.75 0.28
CA PHE A 186 -19.25 4.38 -0.07
C PHE A 186 -19.53 4.22 -1.55
N GLU A 187 -20.21 5.18 -2.16
CA GLU A 187 -20.45 5.20 -3.61
C GLU A 187 -19.15 5.22 -4.41
N ILE A 188 -18.18 6.06 -4.01
CA ILE A 188 -16.87 6.09 -4.68
C ILE A 188 -16.15 4.75 -4.49
N VAL A 189 -16.21 4.17 -3.28
CA VAL A 189 -15.58 2.88 -3.01
C VAL A 189 -16.18 1.76 -3.87
N GLN A 190 -17.51 1.77 -4.06
CA GLN A 190 -18.26 0.79 -4.85
C GLN A 190 -18.05 0.96 -6.36
N LYS A 191 -17.99 2.20 -6.87
CA LYS A 191 -17.81 2.49 -8.30
C LYS A 191 -16.40 2.13 -8.80
N ALA A 192 -15.43 2.06 -7.90
CA ALA A 192 -14.04 1.82 -8.24
C ALA A 192 -13.74 0.38 -8.69
N THR A 193 -12.89 0.27 -9.71
CA THR A 193 -12.12 -0.95 -9.99
C THR A 193 -10.72 -0.76 -9.42
N TYR A 194 -10.34 -1.60 -8.47
CA TYR A 194 -9.03 -1.54 -7.81
C TYR A 194 -8.06 -2.54 -8.42
N LEU A 195 -6.88 -2.07 -8.79
CA LEU A 195 -5.78 -2.94 -9.15
C LEU A 195 -5.04 -3.39 -7.89
N VAL A 196 -4.95 -4.70 -7.64
CA VAL A 196 -4.05 -5.25 -6.61
C VAL A 196 -2.61 -5.08 -7.09
N ILE A 197 -1.83 -4.27 -6.39
CA ILE A 197 -0.44 -3.97 -6.77
C ILE A 197 0.58 -4.74 -5.93
N GLY A 198 0.13 -5.43 -4.88
CA GLY A 198 0.95 -6.30 -4.04
C GLY A 198 0.10 -7.03 -3.00
N LEU A 199 0.71 -7.99 -2.32
CA LEU A 199 0.10 -8.76 -1.24
C LEU A 199 0.93 -8.64 0.03
N GLY A 200 0.30 -8.92 1.18
CA GLY A 200 0.92 -8.83 2.50
C GLY A 200 0.88 -7.44 3.14
N ASP A 201 -0.08 -6.58 2.79
CA ASP A 201 -0.33 -5.26 3.42
C ASP A 201 -1.65 -5.24 4.22
N VAL A 202 -1.72 -5.80 5.43
CA VAL A 202 -0.65 -6.47 6.17
C VAL A 202 -0.97 -7.96 6.42
N TYR A 203 0.05 -8.81 6.25
CA TYR A 203 0.04 -10.26 6.47
C TYR A 203 -0.87 -11.07 5.53
N LEU A 204 -0.70 -12.40 5.53
CA LEU A 204 -1.63 -13.40 5.01
C LEU A 204 -2.41 -13.00 3.74
N GLY A 205 -1.72 -12.68 2.64
CA GLY A 205 -2.37 -12.37 1.36
C GLY A 205 -3.22 -11.10 1.34
N ALA A 206 -3.15 -10.26 2.37
CA ALA A 206 -3.81 -8.96 2.42
C ALA A 206 -3.40 -8.10 1.22
N PRO A 207 -4.32 -7.69 0.34
CA PRO A 207 -3.98 -6.92 -0.83
C PRO A 207 -3.60 -5.49 -0.42
N VAL A 208 -2.60 -4.92 -1.10
CA VAL A 208 -2.57 -3.47 -1.33
C VAL A 208 -3.12 -3.22 -2.73
N ALA A 209 -4.16 -2.41 -2.81
CA ALA A 209 -4.85 -2.13 -4.06
C ALA A 209 -5.05 -0.62 -4.26
N VAL A 210 -5.28 -0.21 -5.50
CA VAL A 210 -5.44 1.19 -5.86
C VAL A 210 -6.47 1.35 -6.98
N PRO A 211 -7.37 2.34 -6.91
CA PRO A 211 -8.30 2.62 -7.99
C PRO A 211 -7.55 2.90 -9.30
N LEU A 212 -7.95 2.20 -10.37
CA LEU A 212 -7.46 2.48 -11.72
C LEU A 212 -7.83 3.90 -12.11
N ASP A 213 -9.12 4.25 -12.01
CA ASP A 213 -9.60 5.60 -12.25
C ASP A 213 -9.11 6.58 -11.16
N PRO A 214 -8.34 7.62 -11.51
CA PRO A 214 -7.91 8.65 -10.56
C PRO A 214 -9.05 9.39 -9.85
N ALA A 215 -10.26 9.46 -10.45
CA ALA A 215 -11.45 10.05 -9.83
C ALA A 215 -11.93 9.24 -8.61
N HIS A 216 -11.62 7.96 -8.55
CA HIS A 216 -12.00 7.08 -7.44
C HIS A 216 -10.96 7.02 -6.32
N ARG A 217 -9.85 7.76 -6.43
CA ARG A 217 -8.79 7.79 -5.42
C ARG A 217 -9.17 8.70 -4.26
N LEU A 218 -9.85 8.14 -3.27
CA LEU A 218 -9.99 8.75 -1.95
C LEU A 218 -8.61 8.80 -1.29
N VAL A 219 -8.20 10.00 -0.87
CA VAL A 219 -6.90 10.23 -0.22
C VAL A 219 -7.12 10.46 1.26
N THR A 220 -6.38 9.74 2.09
CA THR A 220 -6.42 9.90 3.55
C THR A 220 -5.06 9.63 4.18
N THR A 221 -4.93 9.79 5.50
CA THR A 221 -3.72 9.47 6.25
C THR A 221 -3.79 8.08 6.86
N LYS A 222 -2.64 7.44 7.09
CA LYS A 222 -2.58 6.32 8.03
C LYS A 222 -2.67 6.86 9.47
N TYR A 223 -3.17 6.03 10.37
CA TYR A 223 -3.20 6.28 11.81
C TYR A 223 -1.79 6.57 12.34
N ASP A 224 -1.72 7.45 13.33
CA ASP A 224 -0.51 7.81 14.06
C ASP A 224 -0.82 7.97 15.56
N PRO A 225 -0.37 7.07 16.45
CA PRO A 225 0.20 5.76 16.15
C PRO A 225 -0.86 4.79 15.56
N PRO A 226 -0.47 3.65 14.95
CA PRO A 226 -1.41 2.67 14.42
C PRO A 226 -2.30 2.03 15.51
N ARG A 227 -3.42 1.43 15.10
CA ARG A 227 -4.23 0.60 16.00
C ARG A 227 -3.47 -0.65 16.41
N THR A 228 -3.69 -1.09 17.63
CA THR A 228 -3.20 -2.38 18.14
C THR A 228 -4.13 -3.54 17.75
N TRP A 229 -5.39 -3.27 17.42
CA TRP A 229 -6.36 -4.27 16.98
C TRP A 229 -7.24 -3.74 15.84
N THR A 230 -7.43 -4.58 14.84
CA THR A 230 -8.29 -4.42 13.66
C THR A 230 -8.92 -5.79 13.40
N PRO A 231 -10.24 -5.87 13.17
CA PRO A 231 -10.89 -7.15 12.92
C PRO A 231 -10.42 -7.74 11.59
N GLU A 232 -10.44 -9.06 11.53
CA GLU A 232 -10.15 -9.79 10.32
C GLU A 232 -11.06 -9.34 9.16
N ASN A 233 -10.44 -9.10 8.01
CA ASN A 233 -11.02 -8.62 6.75
C ASN A 233 -11.74 -7.29 6.85
N ALA A 234 -11.36 -6.45 7.82
CA ALA A 234 -11.64 -5.03 7.70
C ALA A 234 -11.11 -4.50 6.37
N VAL A 235 -11.83 -3.58 5.76
CA VAL A 235 -11.42 -2.86 4.56
C VAL A 235 -11.01 -1.46 4.99
N GLY A 236 -9.83 -1.01 4.57
CA GLY A 236 -9.32 0.30 4.96
C GLY A 236 -8.64 1.05 3.82
N ILE A 237 -8.60 2.38 3.95
CA ILE A 237 -7.94 3.30 3.01
C ILE A 237 -6.80 4.03 3.73
N GLY A 238 -5.62 4.10 3.12
CA GLY A 238 -4.43 4.73 3.69
C GLY A 238 -3.58 5.34 2.58
N GLY A 239 -3.39 6.66 2.58
CA GLY A 239 -2.97 7.35 1.37
C GLY A 239 -4.08 7.23 0.32
N ALA A 240 -3.73 6.83 -0.89
CA ALA A 240 -4.67 6.48 -1.96
C ALA A 240 -4.85 4.95 -2.12
N TYR A 241 -4.34 4.16 -1.17
CA TYR A 241 -4.33 2.71 -1.23
C TYR A 241 -5.47 2.12 -0.40
N LEU A 242 -6.04 1.03 -0.88
CA LEU A 242 -6.98 0.19 -0.18
C LEU A 242 -6.28 -1.08 0.32
N CYS A 243 -6.62 -1.53 1.51
CA CYS A 243 -6.21 -2.82 2.04
C CYS A 243 -7.39 -3.64 2.55
N VAL A 244 -7.23 -4.97 2.57
CA VAL A 244 -8.11 -5.90 3.29
C VAL A 244 -7.28 -6.68 4.30
N TYR A 245 -7.55 -6.53 5.59
CA TYR A 245 -6.74 -7.18 6.63
C TYR A 245 -6.92 -8.71 6.59
N GLY A 246 -5.85 -9.45 6.30
CA GLY A 246 -5.92 -10.91 6.10
C GLY A 246 -6.21 -11.71 7.39
N MET A 247 -5.89 -11.11 8.54
CA MET A 247 -6.11 -11.65 9.89
C MET A 247 -6.44 -10.50 10.85
N GLU A 248 -6.92 -10.82 12.05
CA GLU A 248 -6.95 -9.84 13.13
C GLU A 248 -5.54 -9.40 13.52
N GLY A 249 -5.35 -8.12 13.84
CA GLY A 249 -4.04 -7.60 14.20
C GLY A 249 -3.90 -6.08 14.17
N PRO A 250 -2.67 -5.55 14.30
CA PRO A 250 -2.42 -4.12 14.23
C PRO A 250 -2.72 -3.56 12.83
N GLY A 251 -3.11 -2.29 12.75
CA GLY A 251 -3.50 -1.69 11.48
C GLY A 251 -3.48 -0.16 11.47
N GLY A 252 -3.04 0.40 10.33
CA GLY A 252 -2.88 1.84 10.16
C GLY A 252 -3.90 2.49 9.24
N TYR A 253 -4.67 1.73 8.46
CA TYR A 253 -5.56 2.31 7.43
C TYR A 253 -6.88 2.79 8.06
N GLN A 254 -7.50 3.83 7.49
CA GLN A 254 -8.82 4.31 7.86
C GLN A 254 -9.88 3.29 7.43
N LEU A 255 -10.58 2.68 8.39
CA LEU A 255 -11.57 1.63 8.11
C LEU A 255 -12.84 2.19 7.47
N VAL A 256 -13.34 1.52 6.43
CA VAL A 256 -14.57 1.88 5.71
C VAL A 256 -15.65 0.78 5.75
N GLY A 257 -15.27 -0.45 6.11
CA GLY A 257 -16.19 -1.57 6.18
C GLY A 257 -15.46 -2.88 6.45
N ARG A 258 -16.14 -3.99 6.18
CA ARG A 258 -15.60 -5.35 6.32
C ARG A 258 -16.05 -6.22 5.15
N THR A 259 -15.21 -7.16 4.75
CA THR A 259 -15.47 -8.09 3.64
C THR A 259 -15.26 -9.54 4.09
N VAL A 260 -15.23 -10.46 3.13
CA VAL A 260 -14.99 -11.89 3.33
C VAL A 260 -13.50 -12.21 3.47
N PRO A 261 -13.13 -13.42 3.95
CA PRO A 261 -11.74 -13.84 4.04
C PRO A 261 -11.00 -13.69 2.70
N VAL A 262 -9.79 -13.12 2.76
CA VAL A 262 -8.82 -13.09 1.64
C VAL A 262 -7.73 -14.14 1.79
N TRP A 263 -7.77 -14.90 2.87
CA TRP A 263 -6.87 -15.99 3.20
C TRP A 263 -7.66 -17.15 3.79
N ARG A 264 -7.26 -18.38 3.47
CA ARG A 264 -7.82 -19.60 4.05
C ARG A 264 -6.72 -20.50 4.59
N LYS A 265 -7.00 -21.17 5.70
CA LYS A 265 -6.14 -22.24 6.19
C LYS A 265 -6.31 -23.47 5.28
N PRO A 266 -5.22 -24.05 4.73
CA PRO A 266 -5.32 -25.31 4.01
C PRO A 266 -5.89 -26.40 4.92
N PRO A 267 -6.78 -27.28 4.43
CA PRO A 267 -7.26 -28.43 5.19
C PRO A 267 -6.07 -29.33 5.59
N PRO A 268 -6.05 -29.90 6.81
CA PRO A 268 -4.95 -30.74 7.27
C PRO A 268 -4.70 -31.96 6.36
N ASP A 269 -5.75 -32.47 5.70
CA ASP A 269 -5.72 -33.68 4.87
C ASP A 269 -5.84 -33.40 3.36
N SER A 270 -5.44 -32.22 2.87
CA SER A 270 -5.54 -31.93 1.43
C SER A 270 -4.57 -32.82 0.62
N THR A 271 -5.08 -33.94 0.09
CA THR A 271 -4.38 -34.86 -0.83
C THR A 271 -4.45 -34.42 -2.29
N GLN A 272 -4.99 -33.22 -2.56
CA GLN A 272 -4.96 -32.63 -3.91
C GLN A 272 -3.51 -32.38 -4.32
N SER A 273 -3.16 -32.87 -5.52
CA SER A 273 -1.80 -32.85 -6.08
C SER A 273 -1.18 -31.45 -6.23
N ALA A 274 -1.98 -30.40 -6.05
CA ALA A 274 -1.51 -29.06 -5.73
C ALA A 274 -2.47 -28.46 -4.68
N PRO A 275 -2.01 -28.12 -3.46
CA PRO A 275 -2.83 -27.34 -2.55
C PRO A 275 -3.08 -25.97 -3.21
N ALA A 276 -4.35 -25.60 -3.38
CA ALA A 276 -4.68 -24.26 -3.85
C ALA A 276 -4.14 -23.25 -2.83
N ASP A 277 -3.32 -22.30 -3.28
CA ASP A 277 -2.63 -21.34 -2.42
C ASP A 277 -3.57 -20.76 -1.34
N PRO A 278 -3.06 -20.51 -0.12
CA PRO A 278 -3.90 -20.04 0.97
C PRO A 278 -4.35 -18.58 0.78
N TRP A 279 -3.65 -17.78 -0.02
CA TRP A 279 -4.09 -16.44 -0.43
C TRP A 279 -5.10 -16.52 -1.59
N LEU A 280 -6.26 -15.88 -1.45
CA LEU A 280 -7.33 -15.94 -2.45
C LEU A 280 -7.15 -14.91 -3.58
N LEU A 281 -6.45 -13.82 -3.27
CA LEU A 281 -6.14 -12.72 -4.18
C LEU A 281 -4.71 -12.85 -4.73
N ARG A 282 -4.48 -12.26 -5.91
CA ARG A 282 -3.21 -12.25 -6.63
C ARG A 282 -2.86 -10.82 -7.02
N THR A 283 -1.56 -10.56 -7.17
CA THR A 283 -1.09 -9.34 -7.82
C THR A 283 -1.73 -9.22 -9.21
N PHE A 284 -2.15 -8.00 -9.56
CA PHE A 284 -2.91 -7.63 -10.75
C PHE A 284 -4.36 -8.10 -10.83
N ASP A 285 -4.92 -8.74 -9.79
CA ASP A 285 -6.38 -8.87 -9.71
C ASP A 285 -7.05 -7.49 -9.77
N LEU A 286 -8.20 -7.44 -10.44
CA LEU A 286 -9.08 -6.29 -10.52
C LEU A 286 -10.22 -6.47 -9.52
N LEU A 287 -10.09 -5.88 -8.33
CA LEU A 287 -11.10 -5.98 -7.28
C LEU A 287 -12.25 -5.00 -7.52
N ARG A 288 -13.46 -5.47 -7.25
CA ARG A 288 -14.68 -4.67 -7.16
C ARG A 288 -15.44 -5.07 -5.91
N PHE A 289 -16.19 -4.13 -5.34
CA PHE A 289 -17.00 -4.39 -4.16
C PHE A 289 -18.49 -4.34 -4.47
N GLU A 290 -19.23 -5.31 -3.93
CA GLU A 290 -20.71 -5.35 -3.97
C GLU A 290 -21.25 -5.17 -2.54
N PRO A 291 -22.05 -4.14 -2.25
CA PRO A 291 -22.57 -3.90 -0.91
C PRO A 291 -23.54 -5.01 -0.47
N VAL A 292 -23.38 -5.48 0.77
CA VAL A 292 -24.26 -6.47 1.41
C VAL A 292 -24.59 -6.05 2.84
N GLY A 293 -25.67 -6.61 3.40
CA GLY A 293 -26.00 -6.45 4.82
C GLY A 293 -25.01 -7.16 5.73
N HIS A 294 -25.00 -6.80 7.02
CA HIS A 294 -24.12 -7.46 8.01
C HIS A 294 -24.41 -8.96 8.14
N ASP A 295 -25.68 -9.35 8.26
CA ASP A 295 -26.07 -10.76 8.43
C ASP A 295 -25.69 -11.59 7.20
N GLU A 296 -25.96 -11.07 5.99
CA GLU A 296 -25.55 -11.69 4.73
C GLU A 296 -24.02 -11.82 4.63
N LEU A 297 -23.27 -10.80 5.05
CA LEU A 297 -21.82 -10.89 5.10
C LEU A 297 -21.36 -12.01 6.03
N MET A 298 -22.00 -12.20 7.19
CA MET A 298 -21.62 -13.27 8.12
C MET A 298 -21.86 -14.66 7.53
N GLU A 299 -22.96 -14.86 6.79
CA GLU A 299 -23.22 -16.11 6.07
C GLU A 299 -22.16 -16.37 4.99
N LEU A 300 -21.84 -15.37 4.16
CA LEU A 300 -20.81 -15.48 3.12
C LEU A 300 -19.42 -15.74 3.72
N ARG A 301 -19.09 -15.11 4.84
CA ARG A 301 -17.84 -15.35 5.57
C ARG A 301 -17.72 -16.79 6.06
N ALA A 302 -18.79 -17.36 6.62
CA ALA A 302 -18.82 -18.75 7.06
C ALA A 302 -18.61 -19.70 5.87
N GLY A 303 -19.31 -19.48 4.76
CA GLY A 303 -19.21 -20.32 3.58
C GLY A 303 -17.84 -20.25 2.89
N ILE A 304 -17.16 -19.10 2.91
CA ILE A 304 -15.79 -18.99 2.38
C ILE A 304 -14.78 -19.67 3.31
N ALA A 305 -14.99 -19.59 4.63
CA ALA A 305 -14.10 -20.21 5.61
C ALA A 305 -14.14 -21.74 5.57
N ASP A 306 -15.31 -22.35 5.37
CA ASP A 306 -15.46 -23.80 5.24
C ASP A 306 -15.29 -24.32 3.79
N GLY A 307 -15.20 -23.42 2.82
CA GLY A 307 -14.97 -23.72 1.41
C GLY A 307 -16.23 -24.10 0.62
N SER A 308 -17.43 -23.98 1.21
CA SER A 308 -18.70 -24.17 0.51
C SER A 308 -19.02 -23.04 -0.48
N VAL A 309 -18.44 -21.85 -0.27
CA VAL A 309 -18.54 -20.68 -1.14
C VAL A 309 -17.15 -20.22 -1.58
N GLY A 310 -17.00 -19.86 -2.86
CA GLY A 310 -15.80 -19.23 -3.39
C GLY A 310 -16.01 -17.75 -3.70
N LEU A 311 -14.91 -16.99 -3.85
CA LEU A 311 -15.01 -15.63 -4.39
C LEU A 311 -15.51 -15.69 -5.84
N HIS A 312 -16.33 -14.71 -6.23
CA HIS A 312 -16.76 -14.55 -7.61
C HIS A 312 -15.60 -14.00 -8.45
N MET A 313 -15.06 -14.83 -9.34
CA MET A 313 -13.90 -14.50 -10.18
C MET A 313 -14.18 -14.74 -11.66
N ARG A 314 -13.76 -13.80 -12.51
CA ARG A 314 -13.86 -13.91 -13.97
C ARG A 314 -12.49 -13.65 -14.63
N PRO A 315 -12.00 -14.54 -15.52
CA PRO A 315 -10.79 -14.27 -16.29
C PRO A 315 -10.95 -13.02 -17.17
N THR A 316 -9.90 -12.21 -17.26
CA THR A 316 -9.83 -11.06 -18.16
C THR A 316 -8.37 -10.76 -18.50
N THR A 317 -8.12 -9.71 -19.27
CA THR A 317 -6.79 -9.25 -19.66
C THR A 317 -6.59 -7.81 -19.20
N LEU A 318 -5.38 -7.51 -18.74
CA LEU A 318 -4.92 -6.16 -18.42
C LEU A 318 -3.82 -5.76 -19.39
N ASP A 319 -4.00 -4.65 -20.11
CA ASP A 319 -2.92 -3.99 -20.85
C ASP A 319 -2.09 -3.15 -19.89
N LEU A 320 -0.83 -3.54 -19.69
CA LEU A 320 0.08 -2.82 -18.81
C LEU A 320 0.44 -1.43 -19.33
N GLY A 321 0.36 -1.21 -20.65
CA GLY A 321 0.56 0.10 -21.28
C GLY A 321 -0.59 1.08 -21.03
N ALA A 322 -1.79 0.57 -20.74
CA ALA A 322 -2.98 1.36 -20.44
C ALA A 322 -3.06 1.81 -18.96
N LEU A 323 -2.12 1.37 -18.12
CA LEU A 323 -2.12 1.72 -16.70
C LEU A 323 -1.84 3.22 -16.50
N PRO A 324 -2.67 3.94 -15.71
CA PRO A 324 -2.54 5.38 -15.59
C PRO A 324 -1.34 5.81 -14.76
N GLY A 325 -0.55 6.74 -15.30
CA GLY A 325 0.50 7.46 -14.62
C GLY A 325 0.10 8.90 -14.27
N PRO A 326 1.01 9.68 -13.66
CA PRO A 326 0.80 11.09 -13.34
C PRO A 326 0.51 11.97 -14.56
N GLU A 327 1.07 11.60 -15.72
CA GLU A 327 0.92 12.34 -16.98
C GLU A 327 -0.28 11.85 -17.81
N THR A 328 -1.05 10.87 -17.31
CA THR A 328 -2.23 10.39 -18.03
C THR A 328 -3.28 11.50 -18.10
N PRO A 329 -3.76 11.88 -19.30
CA PRO A 329 -4.80 12.89 -19.44
C PRO A 329 -6.05 12.50 -18.65
N LEU A 330 -6.59 13.44 -17.89
CA LEU A 330 -7.77 13.23 -17.06
C LEU A 330 -8.98 13.98 -17.66
N PRO A 331 -10.19 13.40 -17.59
CA PRO A 331 -11.42 14.14 -17.85
C PRO A 331 -11.52 15.40 -16.97
N ALA A 332 -12.17 16.45 -17.48
CA ALA A 332 -12.30 17.72 -16.76
C ALA A 332 -12.94 17.56 -15.38
N GLU A 333 -13.95 16.70 -15.27
CA GLU A 333 -14.61 16.34 -14.01
C GLU A 333 -13.64 15.71 -12.99
N THR A 334 -12.72 14.85 -13.44
CA THR A 334 -11.69 14.23 -12.60
C THR A 334 -10.66 15.26 -12.12
N VAL A 335 -10.31 16.23 -12.97
CA VAL A 335 -9.42 17.34 -12.59
C VAL A 335 -10.09 18.21 -11.53
N ASP A 336 -11.36 18.56 -11.71
CA ASP A 336 -12.12 19.36 -10.74
C ASP A 336 -12.33 18.61 -9.41
N PHE A 337 -12.63 17.30 -9.46
CA PHE A 337 -12.67 16.44 -8.28
C PHE A 337 -11.33 16.45 -7.53
N THR A 338 -10.22 16.24 -8.26
CA THR A 338 -8.86 16.23 -7.70
C THR A 338 -8.54 17.57 -7.03
N ARG A 339 -8.86 18.69 -7.67
CA ARG A 339 -8.64 20.04 -7.13
C ARG A 339 -9.43 20.26 -5.82
N ARG A 340 -10.71 19.88 -5.80
CA ARG A 340 -11.55 19.99 -4.58
C ARG A 340 -11.00 19.14 -3.44
N ARG A 341 -10.63 17.90 -3.74
CA ARG A 341 -10.01 16.97 -2.79
C ARG A 341 -8.73 17.55 -2.18
N GLU A 342 -7.81 18.05 -3.01
CA GLU A 342 -6.53 18.61 -2.56
C GLU A 342 -6.72 19.85 -1.69
N ALA A 343 -7.65 20.74 -2.05
CA ALA A 343 -8.01 21.89 -1.23
C ALA A 343 -8.59 21.47 0.13
N ALA A 344 -9.48 20.47 0.15
CA ALA A 344 -10.05 19.94 1.38
C ALA A 344 -8.98 19.29 2.28
N PHE A 345 -8.08 18.51 1.70
CA PHE A 345 -6.97 17.90 2.42
C PHE A 345 -6.02 18.95 3.00
N ALA A 346 -5.69 19.99 2.23
CA ALA A 346 -4.85 21.10 2.71
C ALA A 346 -5.52 21.86 3.86
N ALA A 347 -6.82 22.13 3.76
CA ALA A 347 -7.59 22.78 4.82
C ALA A 347 -7.67 21.92 6.09
N GLU A 348 -7.83 20.60 5.96
CA GLU A 348 -7.80 19.69 7.12
C GLU A 348 -6.41 19.70 7.79
N ARG A 349 -5.33 19.59 7.01
CA ARG A 349 -3.96 19.67 7.57
C ARG A 349 -3.71 20.97 8.33
N ALA A 350 -4.19 22.10 7.80
CA ALA A 350 -4.05 23.40 8.46
C ALA A 350 -4.76 23.42 9.83
N ARG A 351 -6.01 22.93 9.89
CA ARG A 351 -6.76 22.80 11.15
C ARG A 351 -6.00 21.99 12.21
N TRP A 352 -5.29 20.93 11.80
CA TRP A 352 -4.50 20.12 12.72
C TRP A 352 -3.26 20.82 13.22
N ALA A 353 -2.55 21.53 12.35
CA ALA A 353 -1.39 22.32 12.73
C ALA A 353 -1.78 23.40 13.75
N GLU A 354 -2.91 24.09 13.52
CA GLU A 354 -3.47 25.07 14.44
C GLU A 354 -3.86 24.44 15.79
N ALA A 355 -4.57 23.30 15.76
CA ALA A 355 -4.95 22.58 16.98
C ALA A 355 -3.75 22.06 17.78
N ALA A 356 -2.70 21.61 17.09
CA ALA A 356 -1.44 21.19 17.72
C ALA A 356 -0.74 22.39 18.36
N ALA A 357 -0.60 23.51 17.65
CA ALA A 357 0.01 24.74 18.17
C ALA A 357 -0.74 25.26 19.41
N ALA A 358 -2.07 25.24 19.39
CA ALA A 358 -2.89 25.66 20.52
C ALA A 358 -2.72 24.77 21.77
N LYS A 359 -2.38 23.48 21.61
CA LYS A 359 -2.06 22.58 22.73
C LYS A 359 -0.67 22.87 23.30
N THR A 360 0.30 23.19 22.44
CA THR A 360 1.66 23.55 22.87
C THR A 360 1.67 24.86 23.67
N ASP A 361 0.89 25.86 23.23
CA ASP A 361 0.79 27.16 23.91
C ASP A 361 0.04 27.10 25.26
N ARG A 362 -0.82 26.08 25.44
CA ARG A 362 -1.54 25.83 26.71
C ARG A 362 -0.76 24.97 27.72
N SER A 363 0.43 24.49 27.35
CA SER A 363 1.29 23.72 28.27
C SER A 363 2.06 24.71 29.16
N PRO A 364 1.86 24.74 30.50
CA PRO A 364 2.52 25.72 31.33
C PRO A 364 4.03 25.49 31.33
N LYS A 365 4.78 26.59 31.21
CA LYS A 365 6.17 26.67 31.68
C LYS A 365 6.16 26.34 33.17
N SER A 366 6.44 25.10 33.55
CA SER A 366 6.72 24.71 34.94
C SER A 366 8.18 24.30 35.07
#